data_AF-A0A837IPL5-F1
#
_entry.id   AF-A0A837IPL5-F1
#
_cell.length_a   1.000
_cell.length_b   1.000
_cell.length_c   1.000
_cell.angle_alpha   90.00
_cell.angle_beta   90.00
_cell.angle_gamma   90.00
#
_symmetry.space_group_name_H-M   'P 1'
#
loop_
_entity.id
_entity.type
_entity.pdbx_description
1 polymer ?
#
loop_
_entity_poly.entity_id
_entity_poly.type
_entity_poly.pdbx_seq_one_letter_code
_entity_poly.pdbx_strand_id
1 'polypeptide(L)'
;MKHLHNTVLTAVMVPMLGIVPTLGASTQKPDEDPSSIEERLVLTQANTLLPVSSPLGPQRIVNTMRVVVTAYSSTPEQTDGTPFTTASGKKVRDGIVAANMLPLGTKIKIPALFGDKIFVVEDRMHPKNYGKVDIWFPSRQEAKIFGVKQTSIVVLES
;
A
#
# COMPACT_ATOMS: atom_id res chain seq x y z
N MET A 1 -38.27 40.62 32.84
CA MET A 1 -39.74 40.47 32.79
C MET A 1 -40.07 39.88 31.42
N LYS A 2 -40.42 38.61 31.23
CA LYS A 2 -41.53 37.87 31.85
C LYS A 2 -41.12 36.40 32.04
N HIS A 3 -41.58 35.85 33.17
CA HIS A 3 -41.57 34.43 33.49
C HIS A 3 -42.42 33.62 32.51
N LEU A 4 -42.04 32.36 32.27
CA LEU A 4 -43.01 31.28 32.23
C LEU A 4 -42.41 30.00 32.81
N HIS A 5 -42.98 29.58 33.94
CA HIS A 5 -42.75 28.29 34.58
C HIS A 5 -43.69 27.24 33.97
N ASN A 6 -43.19 26.01 33.79
CA ASN A 6 -43.82 24.76 34.27
C ASN A 6 -43.00 23.57 33.77
N THR A 7 -42.93 22.37 34.36
CA THR A 7 -43.12 21.80 35.71
C THR A 7 -43.14 20.29 35.44
N VAL A 8 -42.21 19.55 36.07
CA VAL A 8 -42.32 18.14 36.51
C VAL A 8 -42.39 17.03 35.45
N LEU A 9 -41.39 16.12 35.44
CA LEU A 9 -41.64 14.67 35.59
C LEU A 9 -40.35 13.90 36.03
N THR A 10 -40.32 13.56 37.33
CA THR A 10 -39.78 12.34 37.98
C THR A 10 -38.57 11.61 37.36
N ALA A 11 -37.39 11.61 37.97
CA ALA A 11 -36.99 10.79 39.13
C ALA A 11 -37.13 9.27 38.92
N VAL A 12 -36.01 8.58 38.64
CA VAL A 12 -35.75 7.25 39.19
C VAL A 12 -34.28 7.19 39.62
N MET A 13 -34.10 7.25 40.93
CA MET A 13 -32.91 6.89 41.67
C MET A 13 -33.24 5.57 42.36
N VAL A 14 -32.51 4.49 42.08
CA VAL A 14 -32.36 3.39 43.06
C VAL A 14 -30.93 2.84 42.97
N PRO A 15 -30.14 3.01 44.05
CA PRO A 15 -28.88 2.30 44.27
C PRO A 15 -29.09 1.08 45.19
N MET A 16 -28.31 0.01 45.02
CA MET A 16 -27.86 -0.93 46.09
C MET A 16 -27.15 -2.13 45.43
N LEU A 17 -25.85 -2.34 45.67
CA LEU A 17 -25.24 -3.15 46.75
C LEU A 17 -25.67 -4.62 46.75
N GLY A 18 -24.70 -5.55 46.64
CA GLY A 18 -25.01 -6.96 46.89
C GLY A 18 -24.05 -8.07 46.44
N ILE A 19 -22.77 -8.03 46.85
CA ILE A 19 -21.99 -9.18 47.38
C ILE A 19 -21.63 -10.39 46.46
N VAL A 20 -20.31 -10.62 46.37
CA VAL A 20 -19.47 -11.76 45.88
C VAL A 20 -19.74 -13.07 46.68
N PRO A 21 -19.00 -14.22 46.58
CA PRO A 21 -18.14 -14.80 45.55
C PRO A 21 -18.47 -16.28 45.24
N THR A 22 -17.98 -16.86 44.15
CA THR A 22 -17.78 -18.33 44.09
C THR A 22 -16.41 -18.69 43.56
N LEU A 23 -15.68 -19.34 44.46
CA LEU A 23 -14.42 -20.06 44.30
C LEU A 23 -14.37 -20.92 43.02
N GLY A 24 -13.26 -20.79 42.32
CA GLY A 24 -12.80 -21.72 41.30
C GLY A 24 -11.29 -21.58 41.17
N ALA A 25 -10.58 -22.04 42.19
CA ALA A 25 -9.12 -22.08 42.22
C ALA A 25 -8.60 -23.09 41.20
N SER A 26 -7.63 -22.66 40.38
CA SER A 26 -6.38 -23.39 40.16
C SER A 26 -5.39 -22.42 39.51
N THR A 27 -4.52 -21.77 40.26
CA THR A 27 -3.16 -22.20 40.66
C THR A 27 -2.13 -21.49 39.78
N GLN A 28 -1.35 -20.59 40.43
CA GLN A 28 0.05 -20.14 40.19
C GLN A 28 0.59 -19.98 38.76
N LYS A 29 1.52 -19.09 38.43
CA LYS A 29 2.13 -17.81 38.88
C LYS A 29 3.15 -17.51 37.72
N PRO A 30 3.69 -16.29 37.59
CA PRO A 30 4.41 -15.83 36.40
C PRO A 30 5.88 -16.24 36.42
N ASP A 31 6.40 -16.65 35.26
CA ASP A 31 7.83 -16.70 34.97
C ASP A 31 8.06 -16.18 33.54
N GLU A 32 9.07 -15.32 33.40
CA GLU A 32 9.51 -14.63 32.20
C GLU A 32 10.21 -15.60 31.22
N ASP A 33 9.94 -15.48 29.91
CA ASP A 33 10.99 -15.47 28.87
C ASP A 33 10.44 -14.93 27.53
N PRO A 34 10.93 -13.79 27.01
CA PRO A 34 10.50 -13.22 25.74
C PRO A 34 11.27 -13.86 24.57
N SER A 35 10.92 -15.09 24.18
CA SER A 35 11.60 -15.74 23.05
C SER A 35 10.73 -16.72 22.25
N SER A 36 9.43 -16.49 22.14
CA SER A 36 8.56 -17.26 21.23
C SER A 36 8.52 -16.63 19.84
N ILE A 37 9.69 -16.52 19.19
CA ILE A 37 9.72 -16.70 17.75
C ILE A 37 9.38 -18.18 17.56
N GLU A 38 8.14 -18.47 17.19
CA GLU A 38 7.71 -19.78 16.72
C GLU A 38 8.44 -20.08 15.39
N GLU A 39 9.73 -20.36 15.53
CA GLU A 39 10.59 -20.90 14.51
C GLU A 39 10.18 -22.37 14.36
N ARG A 40 9.29 -22.64 13.40
CA ARG A 40 8.99 -24.00 12.97
C ARG A 40 10.25 -24.63 12.40
N LEU A 41 11.07 -25.17 13.28
CA LEU A 41 12.28 -25.92 12.99
C LEU A 41 11.88 -27.26 12.38
N VAL A 42 11.71 -27.30 11.06
CA VAL A 42 11.60 -28.56 10.33
C VAL A 42 13.01 -29.15 10.23
N LEU A 43 13.37 -29.94 11.26
CA LEU A 43 14.53 -30.81 11.26
C LEU A 43 14.35 -31.89 10.20
N THR A 44 14.91 -31.67 9.01
CA THR A 44 15.19 -32.73 8.04
C THR A 44 16.70 -32.77 7.83
N GLN A 45 17.25 -33.97 7.90
CA GLN A 45 18.67 -34.28 8.12
C GLN A 45 19.57 -33.73 6.99
N ALA A 46 20.79 -33.31 7.39
CA ALA A 46 21.98 -32.98 6.59
C ALA A 46 22.05 -31.62 5.87
N ASN A 47 22.76 -30.68 6.52
CA ASN A 47 23.63 -29.63 5.96
C ASN A 47 23.26 -28.97 4.62
N THR A 48 22.07 -28.38 4.52
CA THR A 48 21.86 -27.32 3.52
C THR A 48 21.10 -26.18 4.17
N LEU A 49 21.83 -25.18 4.69
CA LEU A 49 21.27 -23.86 4.95
C LEU A 49 20.97 -23.22 3.58
N LEU A 50 19.84 -23.58 3.00
CA LEU A 50 19.27 -22.77 1.93
C LEU A 50 18.92 -21.43 2.58
N PRO A 51 19.45 -20.29 2.10
CA PRO A 51 18.88 -19.02 2.50
C PRO A 51 17.42 -19.07 2.04
N VAL A 52 16.49 -19.18 2.99
CA VAL A 52 15.11 -18.77 2.76
C VAL A 52 15.21 -17.27 2.53
N SER A 53 15.39 -16.89 1.27
CA SER A 53 15.13 -15.53 0.83
C SER A 53 13.63 -15.33 1.02
N SER A 54 13.22 -14.90 2.21
CA SER A 54 11.90 -14.33 2.37
C SER A 54 11.81 -13.19 1.36
N PRO A 55 10.92 -13.24 0.34
CA PRO A 55 10.82 -12.18 -0.66
C PRO A 55 10.19 -10.89 -0.08
N LEU A 56 10.07 -10.80 1.25
CA LEU A 56 9.35 -9.78 2.00
C LEU A 56 10.23 -9.17 3.10
N GLY A 57 11.52 -8.99 2.82
CA GLY A 57 12.30 -7.99 3.56
C GLY A 57 11.71 -6.58 3.34
N PRO A 58 11.90 -5.63 4.28
CA PRO A 58 11.46 -4.26 4.06
C PRO A 58 12.03 -3.75 2.73
N GLN A 59 11.16 -3.32 1.81
CA GLN A 59 11.58 -2.84 0.50
C GLN A 59 12.56 -1.68 0.68
N ARG A 60 13.81 -1.92 0.32
CA ARG A 60 14.88 -0.95 0.49
C ARG A 60 14.69 0.19 -0.49
N ILE A 61 14.70 1.41 0.04
CA ILE A 61 14.61 2.62 -0.77
C ILE A 61 16.00 2.91 -1.35
N VAL A 62 16.08 2.91 -2.67
CA VAL A 62 17.33 3.21 -3.40
C VAL A 62 17.47 4.71 -3.62
N ASN A 63 16.39 5.38 -4.00
CA ASN A 63 16.42 6.80 -4.33
C ASN A 63 15.04 7.46 -4.15
N THR A 64 15.02 8.78 -3.91
CA THR A 64 13.81 9.60 -3.93
C THR A 64 14.02 10.80 -4.84
N MET A 65 13.10 11.05 -5.77
CA MET A 65 13.22 12.16 -6.72
C MET A 65 11.88 12.84 -6.99
N ARG A 66 11.90 14.14 -7.25
CA ARG A 66 10.72 14.92 -7.63
C ARG A 66 10.51 14.83 -9.14
N VAL A 67 9.29 14.46 -9.55
CA VAL A 67 8.94 14.26 -10.96
C VAL A 67 7.56 14.85 -11.27
N VAL A 68 7.30 15.05 -12.55
CA VAL A 68 5.96 15.32 -13.05
C VAL A 68 5.29 13.98 -13.37
N VAL A 69 4.15 13.73 -12.74
CA VAL A 69 3.33 12.55 -12.92
C VAL A 69 2.14 12.89 -13.81
N THR A 70 1.99 12.16 -14.90
CA THR A 70 0.88 12.25 -15.85
C THR A 70 0.14 10.92 -15.92
N ALA A 71 -0.94 10.87 -16.70
CA ALA A 71 -1.70 9.66 -16.95
C ALA A 71 -1.93 9.44 -18.45
N TYR A 72 -1.85 8.19 -18.87
CA TYR A 72 -2.19 7.75 -20.22
C TYR A 72 -3.12 6.54 -20.19
N SER A 73 -3.80 6.28 -21.31
CA SER A 73 -4.69 5.13 -21.47
C SER A 73 -4.48 4.48 -22.82
N SER A 74 -4.47 3.15 -22.86
CA SER A 74 -4.32 2.33 -24.08
C SER A 74 -5.61 2.27 -24.93
N THR A 75 -6.39 3.34 -25.00
CA THR A 75 -7.61 3.35 -25.83
C THR A 75 -7.24 3.06 -27.30
N PRO A 76 -7.81 2.03 -27.95
CA PRO A 76 -7.43 1.57 -29.29
C PRO A 76 -7.45 2.66 -30.38
N GLU A 77 -8.21 3.72 -30.16
CA GLU A 77 -8.30 4.92 -31.01
C GLU A 77 -6.98 5.71 -31.15
N GLN A 78 -5.90 5.27 -30.52
CA GLN A 78 -4.59 5.95 -30.50
C GLN A 78 -3.41 5.07 -30.96
N THR A 79 -3.64 3.82 -31.39
CA THR A 79 -2.54 2.90 -31.73
C THR A 79 -2.78 2.10 -33.01
N ASP A 80 -1.81 2.14 -33.92
CA ASP A 80 -1.71 1.30 -35.12
C ASP A 80 -1.20 -0.11 -34.76
N GLY A 81 -2.06 -0.93 -34.17
CA GLY A 81 -1.86 -2.39 -34.16
C GLY A 81 -1.97 -3.08 -32.80
N THR A 82 -1.14 -2.72 -31.81
CA THR A 82 -1.05 -3.45 -30.52
C THR A 82 -1.17 -2.54 -29.27
N PRO A 83 -2.36 -1.96 -29.00
CA PRO A 83 -2.58 -0.97 -27.91
C PRO A 83 -2.13 -1.42 -26.52
N PHE A 84 -2.06 -2.74 -26.32
CA PHE A 84 -1.87 -3.35 -25.01
C PHE A 84 -0.46 -3.90 -24.80
N THR A 85 0.49 -3.74 -25.73
CA THR A 85 1.87 -4.23 -25.57
C THR A 85 2.80 -3.09 -25.15
N THR A 86 3.38 -3.18 -23.96
CA THR A 86 4.35 -2.20 -23.44
C THR A 86 5.74 -2.36 -24.08
N ALA A 87 6.62 -1.36 -23.93
CA ALA A 87 8.03 -1.48 -24.37
C ALA A 87 8.78 -2.68 -23.77
N SER A 88 8.37 -3.20 -22.62
CA SER A 88 8.89 -4.43 -22.03
C SER A 88 8.36 -5.73 -22.67
N GLY A 89 7.46 -5.63 -23.65
CA GLY A 89 6.79 -6.77 -24.30
C GLY A 89 5.62 -7.36 -23.51
N LYS A 90 5.28 -6.78 -22.35
CA LYS A 90 4.18 -7.25 -21.48
C LYS A 90 2.85 -6.59 -21.82
N LYS A 91 1.75 -7.28 -21.47
CA LYS A 91 0.41 -6.72 -21.56
C LYS A 91 0.20 -5.61 -20.52
N VAL A 92 -0.45 -4.52 -20.92
CA VAL A 92 -0.81 -3.44 -19.98
C VAL A 92 -1.75 -3.94 -18.90
N ARG A 93 -1.55 -3.44 -17.69
CA ARG A 93 -2.30 -3.77 -16.48
C ARG A 93 -2.11 -2.63 -15.47
N ASP A 94 -2.96 -2.64 -14.46
CA ASP A 94 -2.80 -1.73 -13.33
C ASP A 94 -1.40 -1.88 -12.69
N GLY A 95 -0.84 -0.74 -12.27
CA GLY A 95 0.51 -0.66 -11.70
C GLY A 95 1.64 -0.55 -12.73
N ILE A 96 1.35 -0.31 -14.01
CA ILE A 96 2.38 -0.01 -15.02
C ILE A 96 2.58 1.49 -15.13
N VAL A 97 3.85 1.88 -15.30
CA VAL A 97 4.24 3.25 -15.62
C VAL A 97 5.20 3.30 -16.81
N ALA A 98 5.13 4.40 -17.55
CA ALA A 98 6.10 4.78 -18.56
C ALA A 98 7.08 5.82 -17.98
N ALA A 99 8.37 5.58 -18.11
CA ALA A 99 9.40 6.54 -17.70
C ALA A 99 10.67 6.34 -18.53
N ASN A 100 11.33 7.43 -18.93
CA ASN A 100 12.58 7.35 -19.70
C ASN A 100 13.83 7.36 -18.83
N MET A 101 13.74 7.95 -17.63
CA MET A 101 14.90 8.15 -16.74
C MET A 101 15.24 6.93 -15.87
N LEU A 102 14.36 5.92 -15.84
CA LEU A 102 14.53 4.72 -15.03
C LEU A 102 14.66 3.48 -15.93
N PRO A 103 15.47 2.46 -15.58
CA PRO A 103 15.49 1.19 -16.31
C PRO A 103 14.12 0.51 -16.34
N LEU A 104 13.85 -0.29 -17.38
CA LEU A 104 12.67 -1.16 -17.39
C LEU A 104 12.75 -2.17 -16.24
N GLY A 105 11.62 -2.50 -15.63
CA GLY A 105 11.51 -3.38 -14.46
C GLY A 105 11.71 -2.67 -13.11
N THR A 106 12.12 -1.40 -13.10
CA THR A 106 12.27 -0.62 -11.86
C THR A 106 10.94 -0.53 -11.12
N LYS A 107 10.95 -0.85 -9.82
CA LYS A 107 9.79 -0.70 -8.93
C LYS A 107 9.82 0.68 -8.28
N ILE A 108 8.70 1.40 -8.32
CA ILE A 108 8.56 2.72 -7.71
C ILE A 108 7.29 2.81 -6.86
N LYS A 109 7.29 3.67 -5.84
CA LYS A 109 6.09 4.11 -5.11
C LYS A 109 5.84 5.59 -5.33
N ILE A 110 4.59 6.00 -5.21
CA ILE A 110 4.16 7.40 -5.28
C ILE A 110 3.31 7.71 -4.04
N PRO A 111 3.93 7.87 -2.85
CA PRO A 111 3.22 7.86 -1.57
C PRO A 111 2.10 8.90 -1.46
N ALA A 112 2.35 10.12 -1.98
CA ALA A 112 1.40 11.22 -1.90
C ALA A 112 0.12 10.99 -2.73
N LEU A 113 0.15 10.09 -3.72
CA LEU A 113 -0.98 9.86 -4.64
C LEU A 113 -1.60 8.47 -4.49
N PHE A 114 -0.80 7.45 -4.17
CA PHE A 114 -1.24 6.06 -4.16
C PHE A 114 -0.76 5.28 -2.91
N GLY A 115 -0.23 5.96 -1.89
CA GLY A 115 0.24 5.34 -0.66
C GLY A 115 1.31 4.27 -0.93
N ASP A 116 1.04 3.05 -0.48
CA ASP A 116 1.97 1.93 -0.59
C ASP A 116 1.94 1.17 -1.92
N LYS A 117 1.09 1.60 -2.86
CA LYS A 117 1.00 0.96 -4.18
C LYS A 117 2.34 1.01 -4.91
N ILE A 118 2.75 -0.15 -5.41
CA ILE A 118 3.98 -0.31 -6.19
C ILE A 118 3.62 -0.27 -7.66
N PHE A 119 4.38 0.52 -8.39
CA PHE A 119 4.34 0.61 -9.83
C PHE A 119 5.63 0.04 -10.43
N VAL A 120 5.54 -0.50 -11.64
CA VAL A 120 6.68 -1.06 -12.37
C VAL A 120 6.86 -0.30 -13.67
N VAL A 121 8.09 0.15 -13.92
CA VAL A 121 8.46 0.79 -15.19
C VAL A 121 8.49 -0.26 -16.29
N GLU A 122 7.41 -0.40 -17.03
CA GLU A 122 7.29 -1.41 -18.11
C GLU A 122 7.22 -0.77 -19.49
N ASP A 123 7.10 0.56 -19.57
CA ASP A 123 6.88 1.28 -20.81
C ASP A 123 7.80 2.51 -20.98
N ARG A 124 7.85 3.05 -22.20
CA ARG A 124 8.68 4.20 -22.57
C ARG A 124 7.83 5.35 -23.11
N MET A 125 8.36 6.57 -22.95
CA MET A 125 7.74 7.79 -23.46
C MET A 125 8.58 8.37 -24.61
N HIS A 126 7.99 9.28 -25.39
CA HIS A 126 8.76 10.08 -26.35
C HIS A 126 9.98 10.75 -25.67
N PRO A 127 11.19 10.77 -26.29
CA PRO A 127 12.44 11.22 -25.66
C PRO A 127 12.36 12.60 -24.96
N LYS A 128 11.62 13.55 -25.53
CA LYS A 128 11.36 14.88 -24.97
C LYS A 128 10.72 14.90 -23.56
N ASN A 129 10.17 13.78 -23.09
CA ASN A 129 9.50 13.66 -21.80
C ASN A 129 10.43 13.07 -20.71
N TYR A 130 11.74 13.27 -20.83
CA TYR A 130 12.68 12.97 -19.75
C TYR A 130 12.29 13.72 -18.46
N GLY A 131 12.41 13.09 -17.29
CA GLY A 131 11.96 13.68 -16.01
C GLY A 131 10.47 13.54 -15.70
N LYS A 132 9.69 12.82 -16.53
CA LYS A 132 8.27 12.53 -16.29
C LYS A 132 8.03 11.05 -16.03
N VAL A 133 6.92 10.77 -15.35
CA VAL A 133 6.37 9.44 -15.13
C VAL A 133 4.91 9.45 -15.59
N ASP A 134 4.57 8.58 -16.54
CA ASP A 134 3.20 8.43 -17.03
C ASP A 134 2.56 7.18 -16.44
N ILE A 135 1.44 7.32 -15.72
CA ILE A 135 0.74 6.19 -15.11
C ILE A 135 -0.31 5.67 -16.08
N TRP A 136 -0.35 4.35 -16.26
CA TRP A 136 -1.37 3.72 -17.07
C TRP A 136 -2.72 3.68 -16.34
N PHE A 137 -3.79 4.06 -17.05
CA PHE A 137 -5.18 3.95 -16.61
C PHE A 137 -6.00 3.13 -17.62
N PRO A 138 -7.04 2.40 -17.15
CA PRO A 138 -7.88 1.59 -18.02
C PRO A 138 -8.77 2.43 -18.95
N SER A 139 -9.13 3.66 -18.55
CA SER A 139 -9.98 4.55 -19.34
C SER A 139 -9.36 5.94 -19.54
N ARG A 140 -9.64 6.54 -20.71
CA ARG A 140 -9.21 7.92 -21.01
C ARG A 140 -9.85 8.94 -20.06
N GLN A 141 -11.06 8.67 -19.60
CA GLN A 141 -11.76 9.56 -18.68
C GLN A 141 -11.05 9.61 -17.32
N GLU A 142 -10.63 8.46 -16.78
CA GLU A 142 -9.84 8.42 -15.55
C GLU A 142 -8.49 9.15 -15.70
N ALA A 143 -7.80 8.93 -16.82
CA ALA A 143 -6.54 9.62 -17.09
C ALA A 143 -6.72 11.16 -17.13
N LYS A 144 -7.82 11.64 -17.74
CA LYS A 144 -8.15 13.07 -17.77
C LYS A 144 -8.48 13.62 -16.39
N ILE A 145 -9.24 12.88 -15.58
CA ILE A 145 -9.61 13.29 -14.21
C ILE A 145 -8.37 13.34 -13.31
N PHE A 146 -7.44 12.40 -13.48
CA PHE A 146 -6.18 12.37 -12.73
C PHE A 146 -5.35 13.65 -12.97
N GLY A 147 -5.22 14.04 -14.24
CA GLY A 147 -4.53 15.26 -14.65
C GLY A 147 -3.01 15.20 -14.46
N VAL A 148 -2.38 16.37 -14.35
CA VAL A 148 -0.92 16.49 -14.15
C VAL A 148 -0.65 16.83 -12.70
N LYS A 149 0.28 16.11 -12.06
CA LYS A 149 0.66 16.33 -10.67
C LYS A 149 2.17 16.38 -10.53
N GLN A 150 2.68 17.21 -9.63
CA GLN A 150 4.09 17.22 -9.26
C GLN A 150 4.25 16.59 -7.89
N THR A 151 5.03 15.51 -7.80
CA THR A 151 5.22 14.78 -6.54
C THR A 151 6.58 14.11 -6.50
N SER A 152 6.97 13.66 -5.32
CA SER A 152 8.12 12.77 -5.15
C SER A 152 7.72 11.32 -5.42
N ILE A 153 8.63 10.60 -6.06
CA ILE A 153 8.59 9.14 -6.20
C ILE A 153 9.73 8.51 -5.41
N VAL A 154 9.49 7.29 -4.96
CA VAL A 154 10.46 6.48 -4.22
C VAL A 154 10.82 5.28 -5.10
N VAL A 155 12.10 5.14 -5.43
CA VAL A 155 12.63 4.01 -6.19
C VAL A 155 13.05 2.91 -5.22
N LEU A 156 12.61 1.69 -5.50
CA LEU A 156 12.84 0.53 -4.65
C LEU A 156 13.97 -0.34 -5.21
N GLU A 157 14.66 -1.04 -4.32
CA GLU A 157 15.64 -2.08 -4.70
C GLU A 157 14.89 -3.24 -5.35
N SER A 158 15.35 -3.67 -6.53
CA SER A 158 14.67 -4.65 -7.38
C SER A 158 14.95 -6.08 -6.98
#